data_AF-A0A9D7CND8-F1
#
_entry.id   AF-A0A9D7CND8-F1
#
_cell.length_a   1.000
_cell.length_b   1.000
_cell.length_c   1.000
_cell.angle_alpha   90.00
_cell.angle_beta   90.00
_cell.angle_gamma   90.00
#
_symmetry.space_group_name_H-M   'P 1'
#
loop_
_entity.id
_entity.type
_entity.pdbx_description
1 polymer ?
#
loop_
_entity_poly.entity_id
_entity_poly.type
_entity_poly.pdbx_seq_one_letter_code
_entity_poly.pdbx_strand_id
1 'polypeptide(L)'
;MRTSLPALLRLLSASALLATLLSVTTGCGVLAAATNPKVAWAVGDPAPMSVVVRRADAAEKTSLEVDRLLTGTATPDDATWLDKTAPNKEDATQKLQSLRMHPIYQGQQARIVAAEVWSDLLPKVGRESKAAPAAPTPVATKGDAKADAKSGKKTKAGTTTTTAANVSAASSKAPKGAKTTPAAAASAPKASGPARSVLAVIDPNLGIACEEIMALRREIAQARAKTAQLEAQKDEKGVSASQKATLRREITASEKATSELEAKVSPKQKELLTRAKTSSGNVPPIYRDRIGSMLVNLRQAIDDANIANGAAAVRYPLAIPSLPDSTKAMVPVFVADIVEEQTGKRPSLQGFQPGVSLDGGSVKLTLNGLSQDDLGKLSVGQVTGQTLDRTQAWVGRALGLLGTVGATKDTLDFQADLVDAILSGMKASGYAAPAPPVLPEAPAPGATPTPAS
;
A
#
# COMPACT_ATOMS: atom_id res chain seq x y z
N MET A 1 29.34 27.21 -32.29
CA MET A 1 27.89 27.38 -32.05
C MET A 1 27.13 26.35 -32.87
N ARG A 2 26.90 25.15 -32.34
CA ARG A 2 26.12 24.10 -33.01
C ARG A 2 25.19 23.44 -31.97
N THR A 3 23.89 23.51 -32.30
CA THR A 3 22.79 22.59 -31.97
C THR A 3 22.38 22.38 -30.50
N SER A 4 21.57 23.30 -29.96
CA SER A 4 20.68 23.08 -28.80
C SER A 4 19.21 22.78 -29.18
N LEU A 5 18.89 22.78 -30.48
CA LEU A 5 17.53 22.52 -31.00
C LEU A 5 16.88 21.19 -30.57
N PRO A 6 17.59 20.04 -30.45
CA PRO A 6 16.93 18.77 -30.12
C PRO A 6 16.44 18.68 -28.66
N ALA A 7 16.99 19.47 -27.75
CA ALA A 7 16.56 19.50 -26.35
C ALA A 7 15.22 20.23 -26.18
N LEU A 8 15.03 21.35 -26.90
CA LEU A 8 13.82 22.17 -26.80
C LEU A 8 12.58 21.46 -27.40
N LEU A 9 12.77 20.74 -28.51
CA LEU A 9 11.73 19.94 -29.16
C LEU A 9 11.31 18.71 -28.32
N ARG A 10 12.24 18.11 -27.58
CA ARG A 10 11.92 17.06 -26.60
C ARG A 10 11.13 17.60 -25.40
N LEU A 11 11.44 18.82 -24.95
CA LEU A 11 10.69 19.47 -23.87
C LEU A 11 9.24 19.81 -24.29
N LEU A 12 9.05 20.33 -25.51
CA LEU A 12 7.74 20.73 -26.03
C LEU A 12 6.83 19.53 -26.33
N SER A 13 7.37 18.44 -26.89
CA SER A 13 6.61 17.20 -27.13
C SER A 13 6.23 16.49 -25.82
N ALA A 14 7.11 16.47 -24.83
CA ALA A 14 6.78 16.00 -23.49
C ALA A 14 5.66 16.82 -22.85
N SER A 15 5.66 18.16 -23.04
CA SER A 15 4.65 19.05 -22.47
C SER A 15 3.25 18.83 -23.07
N ALA A 16 3.15 18.55 -24.37
CA ALA A 16 1.87 18.25 -25.03
C ALA A 16 1.33 16.86 -24.64
N LEU A 17 2.19 15.84 -24.58
CA LEU A 17 1.81 14.51 -24.09
C LEU A 17 1.42 14.55 -22.61
N LEU A 18 2.15 15.33 -21.80
CA LEU A 18 1.82 15.57 -20.40
C LEU A 18 0.49 16.32 -20.28
N ALA A 19 0.23 17.37 -21.06
CA ALA A 19 -1.04 18.09 -21.05
C ALA A 19 -2.22 17.19 -21.47
N THR A 20 -2.00 16.29 -22.44
CA THR A 20 -3.03 15.35 -22.89
C THR A 20 -3.28 14.26 -21.83
N LEU A 21 -2.22 13.71 -21.23
CA LEU A 21 -2.33 12.82 -20.07
C LEU A 21 -2.99 13.53 -18.88
N LEU A 22 -2.66 14.80 -18.62
CA LEU A 22 -3.24 15.60 -17.54
C LEU A 22 -4.74 15.89 -17.74
N SER A 23 -5.19 16.03 -18.99
CA SER A 23 -6.60 16.24 -19.30
C SER A 23 -7.46 14.96 -19.23
N VAL A 24 -6.85 13.78 -19.32
CA VAL A 24 -7.57 12.49 -19.41
C VAL A 24 -7.32 11.59 -18.19
N THR A 25 -6.17 11.70 -17.51
CA THR A 25 -5.89 10.94 -16.29
C THR A 25 -6.35 11.73 -15.07
N THR A 26 -7.64 11.58 -14.81
CA THR A 26 -8.38 12.03 -13.63
C THR A 26 -7.69 11.60 -12.32
N GLY A 27 -7.03 12.55 -11.66
CA GLY A 27 -6.64 12.40 -10.26
C GLY A 27 -5.61 13.43 -9.80
N CYS A 28 -6.01 14.31 -8.88
CA CYS A 28 -5.10 15.24 -8.19
C CYS A 28 -3.87 14.52 -7.57
N GLY A 29 -4.01 13.22 -7.25
CA GLY A 29 -2.93 12.39 -6.70
C GLY A 29 -1.73 12.23 -7.63
N VAL A 30 -1.92 11.97 -8.94
CA VAL A 30 -0.80 11.81 -9.88
C VAL A 30 -0.03 13.12 -10.05
N LEU A 31 -0.76 14.24 -10.15
CA LEU A 31 -0.21 15.58 -10.19
C LEU A 31 0.56 15.93 -8.92
N ALA A 32 -0.01 15.65 -7.75
CA ALA A 32 0.64 15.88 -6.46
C ALA A 32 1.91 15.01 -6.31
N ALA A 33 1.88 13.78 -6.81
CA ALA A 33 3.03 12.89 -6.80
C ALA A 33 4.14 13.40 -7.74
N ALA A 34 3.78 13.87 -8.94
CA ALA A 34 4.72 14.34 -9.94
C ALA A 34 5.31 15.73 -9.65
N THR A 35 4.61 16.57 -8.87
CA THR A 35 5.06 17.92 -8.47
C THR A 35 5.94 17.92 -7.22
N ASN A 36 6.20 16.76 -6.61
CA ASN A 36 7.12 16.65 -5.49
C ASN A 36 8.56 17.00 -5.92
N PRO A 37 9.21 18.04 -5.37
CA PRO A 37 10.56 18.41 -5.77
C PRO A 37 11.59 17.29 -5.52
N LYS A 38 11.32 16.38 -4.57
CA LYS A 38 12.16 15.21 -4.30
C LYS A 38 12.18 14.20 -5.45
N VAL A 39 11.28 14.30 -6.43
CA VAL A 39 11.23 13.40 -7.60
C VAL A 39 11.74 14.05 -8.89
N ALA A 40 12.23 15.30 -8.85
CA ALA A 40 12.70 16.02 -10.04
C ALA A 40 13.82 15.27 -10.79
N TRP A 41 14.65 14.50 -10.07
CA TRP A 41 15.69 13.66 -10.68
C TRP A 41 15.13 12.60 -11.64
N ALA A 42 13.87 12.18 -11.48
CA ALA A 42 13.27 11.12 -12.28
C ALA A 42 13.07 11.52 -13.76
N VAL A 43 13.07 12.83 -14.07
CA VAL A 43 13.02 13.34 -15.45
C VAL A 43 14.27 12.93 -16.24
N GLY A 44 15.45 13.00 -15.60
CA GLY A 44 16.74 12.66 -16.23
C GLY A 44 17.18 11.21 -16.02
N ASP A 45 16.43 10.43 -15.26
CA ASP A 45 16.75 9.04 -14.96
C ASP A 45 16.36 8.12 -16.15
N PRO A 46 17.29 7.32 -16.70
CA PRO A 46 17.04 6.52 -17.89
C PRO A 46 16.28 5.21 -17.59
N ALA A 47 15.41 5.20 -16.58
CA ALA A 47 14.66 4.02 -16.19
C ALA A 47 13.74 3.52 -17.33
N PRO A 48 13.86 2.24 -17.75
CA PRO A 48 12.91 1.61 -18.65
C PRO A 48 11.59 1.30 -17.92
N MET A 49 10.55 0.92 -18.67
CA MET A 49 9.22 0.67 -18.11
C MET A 49 9.23 -0.40 -17.02
N SER A 50 10.08 -1.43 -17.12
CA SER A 50 10.28 -2.44 -16.07
C SER A 50 10.70 -1.84 -14.72
N VAL A 51 11.59 -0.85 -14.71
CA VAL A 51 11.99 -0.13 -13.49
C VAL A 51 10.88 0.80 -13.01
N VAL A 52 10.19 1.48 -13.93
CA VAL A 52 9.09 2.40 -13.58
C VAL A 52 7.95 1.65 -12.87
N VAL A 53 7.51 0.51 -13.42
CA VAL A 53 6.49 -0.35 -12.81
C VAL A 53 6.96 -0.85 -11.44
N ARG A 54 8.21 -1.32 -11.35
CA ARG A 54 8.80 -1.80 -10.08
C ARG A 54 8.80 -0.75 -8.97
N ARG A 55 9.03 0.53 -9.28
CA ARG A 55 8.97 1.62 -8.29
C ARG A 55 7.56 1.84 -7.77
N ALA A 56 6.56 1.82 -8.64
CA ALA A 56 5.16 1.93 -8.22
C ALA A 56 4.75 0.73 -7.36
N ASP A 57 5.12 -0.48 -7.76
CA ASP A 57 4.84 -1.71 -7.01
C ASP A 57 5.53 -1.70 -5.64
N ALA A 58 6.77 -1.18 -5.55
CA ALA A 58 7.46 -1.02 -4.27
C ALA A 58 6.75 -0.03 -3.35
N ALA A 59 6.21 1.07 -3.89
CA ALA A 59 5.42 2.02 -3.13
C ALA A 59 4.10 1.43 -2.63
N GLU A 60 3.36 0.75 -3.51
CA GLU A 60 2.10 0.07 -3.16
C GLU A 60 2.34 -0.99 -2.09
N LYS A 61 3.36 -1.85 -2.28
CA LYS A 61 3.70 -2.89 -1.29
C LYS A 61 4.12 -2.30 0.05
N THR A 62 4.89 -1.21 0.06
CA THR A 62 5.25 -0.50 1.30
C THR A 62 4.00 0.01 2.01
N SER A 63 3.06 0.62 1.27
CA SER A 63 1.78 1.07 1.80
C SER A 63 0.96 -0.07 2.42
N LEU A 64 0.86 -1.21 1.76
CA LEU A 64 0.15 -2.39 2.28
C LEU A 64 0.77 -2.93 3.57
N GLU A 65 2.09 -2.95 3.67
CA GLU A 65 2.79 -3.42 4.88
C GLU A 65 2.69 -2.42 6.04
N VAL A 66 2.70 -1.12 5.75
CA VAL A 66 2.40 -0.07 6.74
C VAL A 66 1.00 -0.28 7.32
N ASP A 67 0.00 -0.47 6.46
CA ASP A 67 -1.39 -0.75 6.90
C ASP A 67 -1.43 -2.01 7.78
N ARG A 68 -0.87 -3.13 7.31
CA ARG A 68 -0.80 -4.38 8.07
C ARG A 68 -0.16 -4.20 9.46
N LEU A 69 0.93 -3.44 9.55
CA LEU A 69 1.62 -3.20 10.83
C LEU A 69 0.78 -2.33 11.78
N LEU A 70 0.02 -1.37 11.27
CA LEU A 70 -0.83 -0.50 12.08
C LEU A 70 -2.13 -1.20 12.54
N THR A 71 -2.78 -1.94 11.64
CA THR A 71 -4.15 -2.45 11.84
C THR A 71 -4.22 -3.95 12.11
N GLY A 72 -3.38 -4.77 11.47
CA GLY A 72 -3.55 -6.23 11.45
C GLY A 72 -2.53 -7.04 12.28
N THR A 73 -1.41 -6.44 12.68
CA THR A 73 -0.32 -7.17 13.37
C THR A 73 -0.51 -7.14 14.89
N ALA A 74 -0.55 -8.32 15.51
CA ALA A 74 -0.66 -8.41 16.97
C ALA A 74 0.53 -7.72 17.67
N THR A 75 0.17 -6.91 18.65
CA THR A 75 1.06 -6.11 19.49
C THR A 75 0.76 -6.46 20.95
N PRO A 76 1.21 -7.63 21.44
CA PRO A 76 1.21 -7.89 22.87
C PRO A 76 2.10 -6.86 23.60
N ASP A 77 1.95 -6.74 24.91
CA ASP A 77 2.66 -5.73 25.69
C ASP A 77 4.21 -5.87 25.59
N ASP A 78 4.70 -7.08 25.29
CA ASP A 78 6.12 -7.42 25.10
C ASP A 78 6.53 -7.58 23.61
N ALA A 79 5.78 -7.02 22.66
CA ALA A 79 6.00 -7.17 21.22
C ALA A 79 7.41 -6.71 20.75
N THR A 80 8.36 -7.65 20.66
CA THR A 80 9.75 -7.37 20.27
C THR A 80 9.91 -6.93 18.81
N TRP A 81 8.90 -7.16 17.97
CA TRP A 81 8.94 -6.75 16.56
C TRP A 81 8.88 -5.24 16.36
N LEU A 82 8.35 -4.47 17.33
CA LEU A 82 8.28 -3.01 17.25
C LEU A 82 9.67 -2.39 17.05
N ASP A 83 10.68 -2.97 17.70
CA ASP A 83 12.08 -2.54 17.64
C ASP A 83 12.78 -2.94 16.32
N LYS A 84 12.15 -3.83 15.52
CA LYS A 84 12.69 -4.34 14.24
C LYS A 84 12.13 -3.61 13.01
N THR A 85 11.42 -2.50 13.23
CA THR A 85 10.76 -1.74 12.16
C THR A 85 11.72 -0.82 11.41
N ALA A 86 12.85 -0.46 12.02
CA ALA A 86 13.96 0.20 11.34
C ALA A 86 14.80 -0.84 10.58
N PRO A 87 15.11 -0.62 9.29
CA PRO A 87 16.10 -1.38 8.55
C PRO A 87 17.44 -1.23 9.24
N ASN A 88 18.09 -2.36 9.54
CA ASN A 88 19.49 -2.29 9.91
C ASN A 88 20.30 -1.75 8.70
N LYS A 89 21.32 -0.91 8.96
CA LYS A 89 22.15 -0.30 7.92
C LYS A 89 22.86 -1.36 7.08
N GLU A 90 23.35 -2.44 7.70
CA GLU A 90 23.97 -3.54 6.97
C GLU A 90 22.96 -4.25 6.06
N ASP A 91 21.78 -4.59 6.56
CA ASP A 91 20.72 -5.27 5.80
C ASP A 91 20.24 -4.42 4.62
N ALA A 92 20.05 -3.11 4.84
CA ALA A 92 19.71 -2.17 3.79
C ALA A 92 20.79 -2.08 2.72
N THR A 93 22.07 -2.05 3.13
CA THR A 93 23.22 -2.01 2.20
C THR A 93 23.31 -3.29 1.38
N GLN A 94 23.20 -4.46 2.02
CA GLN A 94 23.17 -5.76 1.34
C GLN A 94 21.99 -5.83 0.37
N LYS A 95 20.82 -5.33 0.78
CA LYS A 95 19.65 -5.30 -0.10
C LYS A 95 19.90 -4.43 -1.32
N LEU A 96 20.43 -3.21 -1.16
CA LEU A 96 20.76 -2.35 -2.30
C LEU A 96 21.78 -2.99 -3.24
N GLN A 97 22.79 -3.67 -2.70
CA GLN A 97 23.75 -4.42 -3.51
C GLN A 97 23.06 -5.54 -4.30
N SER A 98 22.16 -6.31 -3.65
CA SER A 98 21.38 -7.34 -4.34
C SER A 98 20.48 -6.77 -5.45
N LEU A 99 19.90 -5.59 -5.21
CA LEU A 99 19.05 -4.90 -6.19
C LEU A 99 19.86 -4.43 -7.40
N ARG A 100 21.10 -3.97 -7.23
CA ARG A 100 21.99 -3.62 -8.37
C ARG A 100 22.30 -4.81 -9.25
N MET A 101 22.45 -5.99 -8.64
CA MET A 101 22.68 -7.23 -9.34
C MET A 101 21.39 -7.84 -9.91
N HIS A 102 20.23 -7.23 -9.68
CA HIS A 102 18.98 -7.74 -10.22
C HIS A 102 18.92 -7.54 -11.74
N PRO A 103 18.45 -8.51 -12.55
CA PRO A 103 18.42 -8.41 -14.02
C PRO A 103 17.77 -7.14 -14.57
N ILE A 104 16.72 -6.64 -13.92
CA ILE A 104 16.05 -5.36 -14.27
C ILE A 104 16.98 -4.15 -14.17
N TYR A 105 17.99 -4.17 -13.30
CA TYR A 105 18.96 -3.09 -13.10
C TYR A 105 20.31 -3.36 -13.76
N GLN A 106 20.66 -4.62 -14.01
CA GLN A 106 21.93 -4.96 -14.66
C GLN A 106 22.06 -4.31 -16.04
N GLY A 107 23.18 -3.63 -16.27
CA GLY A 107 23.44 -2.88 -17.50
C GLY A 107 22.59 -1.61 -17.67
N GLN A 108 21.71 -1.29 -16.72
CA GLN A 108 20.92 -0.07 -16.71
C GLN A 108 21.58 1.00 -15.84
N GLN A 109 21.41 2.25 -16.23
CA GLN A 109 21.77 3.43 -15.42
C GLN A 109 20.57 3.91 -14.59
N ALA A 110 19.59 3.06 -14.32
CA ALA A 110 18.40 3.45 -13.58
C ALA A 110 18.68 3.49 -12.08
N ARG A 111 18.20 4.52 -11.38
CA ARG A 111 18.35 4.61 -9.91
C ARG A 111 17.51 3.56 -9.18
N ILE A 112 18.06 3.01 -8.10
CA ILE A 112 17.31 2.20 -7.13
C ILE A 112 16.73 3.15 -6.08
N VAL A 113 15.46 2.99 -5.74
CA VAL A 113 14.76 3.83 -4.75
C VAL A 113 14.69 3.14 -3.39
N ALA A 114 14.71 3.93 -2.31
CA ALA A 114 14.63 3.45 -0.93
C ALA A 114 13.37 2.59 -0.66
N ALA A 115 12.25 2.90 -1.30
CA ALA A 115 11.02 2.11 -1.19
C ALA A 115 11.20 0.63 -1.56
N GLU A 116 12.15 0.28 -2.43
CA GLU A 116 12.43 -1.12 -2.75
C GLU A 116 13.06 -1.89 -1.58
N VAL A 117 13.84 -1.20 -0.74
CA VAL A 117 14.37 -1.77 0.50
C VAL A 117 13.23 -1.98 1.50
N TRP A 118 12.39 -0.96 1.71
CA TRP A 118 11.23 -1.05 2.60
C TRP A 118 10.26 -2.17 2.20
N SER A 119 9.92 -2.25 0.92
CA SER A 119 9.00 -3.26 0.40
C SER A 119 9.51 -4.71 0.51
N ASP A 120 10.80 -4.91 0.80
CA ASP A 120 11.38 -6.22 1.10
C ASP A 120 11.49 -6.50 2.59
N LEU A 121 11.80 -5.47 3.40
CA LEU A 121 12.06 -5.63 4.83
C LEU A 121 10.78 -5.59 5.67
N LEU A 122 9.85 -4.67 5.42
CA LEU A 122 8.61 -4.56 6.19
C LEU A 122 7.77 -5.84 6.20
N PRO A 123 7.66 -6.61 5.09
CA PRO A 123 6.97 -7.89 5.12
C PRO A 123 7.52 -8.86 6.17
N LYS A 124 8.78 -8.76 6.57
CA LYS A 124 9.42 -9.68 7.54
C LYS A 124 9.14 -9.26 8.99
N VAL A 125 8.67 -8.04 9.22
CA VAL A 125 8.44 -7.46 10.55
C VAL A 125 7.14 -8.01 11.14
N GLY A 126 7.22 -8.60 12.33
CA GLY A 126 6.05 -9.04 13.10
C GLY A 126 5.32 -10.23 12.49
N ARG A 127 5.96 -11.03 11.63
CA ARG A 127 5.39 -12.29 11.12
C ARG A 127 5.41 -13.41 12.14
N GLU A 128 6.31 -13.33 13.12
CA GLU A 128 6.31 -14.20 14.30
C GLU A 128 5.10 -13.97 15.19
N SER A 129 4.47 -12.79 15.08
CA SER A 129 3.25 -12.46 15.80
C SER A 129 2.06 -13.12 15.12
N LYS A 130 1.14 -13.70 15.91
CA LYS A 130 -0.17 -14.14 15.40
C LYS A 130 -0.89 -12.95 14.76
N ALA A 131 -1.78 -13.19 13.81
CA ALA A 131 -2.70 -12.14 13.34
C ALA A 131 -3.43 -11.53 14.56
N ALA A 132 -3.56 -10.21 14.59
CA ALA A 132 -4.40 -9.59 15.60
C ALA A 132 -5.82 -10.18 15.45
N PRO A 133 -6.51 -10.51 16.56
CA PRO A 133 -7.91 -10.89 16.47
C PRO A 133 -8.67 -9.78 15.74
N ALA A 134 -9.54 -10.18 14.82
CA ALA A 134 -10.41 -9.23 14.13
C ALA A 134 -11.10 -8.36 15.18
N ALA A 135 -11.09 -7.04 14.96
CA ALA A 135 -11.68 -6.13 15.90
C ALA A 135 -13.15 -6.52 16.16
N PRO A 136 -13.62 -6.48 17.42
CA PRO A 136 -15.01 -6.81 17.71
C PRO A 136 -15.92 -5.91 16.87
N THR A 137 -16.90 -6.50 16.21
CA THR A 137 -17.88 -5.76 15.42
C THR A 137 -18.50 -4.68 16.31
N PRO A 138 -18.52 -3.40 15.90
CA PRO A 138 -19.07 -2.35 16.74
C PRO A 138 -20.51 -2.70 17.10
N VAL A 139 -20.76 -2.84 18.40
CA VAL A 139 -22.11 -3.06 18.94
C VAL A 139 -22.92 -1.85 18.54
N ALA A 140 -23.87 -2.03 17.62
CA ALA A 140 -24.75 -0.96 17.17
C ALA A 140 -25.37 -0.28 18.39
N THR A 141 -24.97 0.97 18.64
CA THR A 141 -25.61 1.82 19.63
C THR A 141 -27.05 2.00 19.18
N LYS A 142 -28.00 1.39 19.90
CA LYS A 142 -29.43 1.65 19.75
C LYS A 142 -29.66 3.15 19.96
N GLY A 143 -29.69 3.91 18.88
CA GLY A 143 -30.19 5.28 18.88
C GLY A 143 -31.69 5.24 19.11
N ASP A 144 -32.13 5.94 20.14
CA ASP A 144 -33.53 6.15 20.48
C ASP A 144 -34.31 6.79 19.32
N ALA A 145 -35.12 5.99 18.64
CA ALA A 145 -36.13 6.48 17.72
C ALA A 145 -37.37 6.89 18.53
N LYS A 146 -37.61 8.21 18.65
CA LYS A 146 -38.89 8.76 19.10
C LYS A 146 -39.79 9.05 17.90
N ALA A 147 -41.05 8.70 18.10
CA ALA A 147 -42.12 8.49 17.13
C ALA A 147 -42.64 9.74 16.41
N ASP A 148 -43.27 9.55 15.25
CA ASP A 148 -44.72 9.83 15.12
C ASP A 148 -45.35 9.26 13.83
N ALA A 149 -46.63 8.91 13.96
CA ALA A 149 -47.71 8.80 12.97
C ALA A 149 -48.44 7.44 12.87
N LYS A 150 -49.76 7.57 13.04
CA LYS A 150 -50.83 6.62 13.36
C LYS A 150 -51.44 5.88 12.16
N SER A 151 -52.20 4.83 12.53
CA SER A 151 -53.38 4.22 11.88
C SER A 151 -53.07 2.97 11.04
N GLY A 152 -53.61 1.78 11.28
CA GLY A 152 -54.64 1.26 12.18
C GLY A 152 -55.35 0.08 11.49
N LYS A 153 -55.55 -1.07 12.16
CA LYS A 153 -56.80 -1.88 12.20
C LYS A 153 -56.59 -3.33 12.70
N LYS A 154 -57.36 -3.65 13.75
CA LYS A 154 -57.66 -4.89 14.51
C LYS A 154 -57.63 -6.26 13.79
N THR A 155 -57.21 -7.30 14.54
CA THR A 155 -58.08 -8.38 15.10
C THR A 155 -57.28 -9.23 16.14
N LYS A 156 -57.73 -9.34 17.41
CA LYS A 156 -58.33 -10.52 18.12
C LYS A 156 -57.46 -11.80 18.06
N ALA A 157 -57.26 -12.63 19.08
CA ALA A 157 -57.50 -12.68 20.53
C ALA A 157 -56.76 -13.95 21.02
N GLY A 158 -56.29 -13.99 22.27
CA GLY A 158 -55.68 -15.21 22.84
C GLY A 158 -55.13 -14.97 24.24
N THR A 159 -55.97 -15.26 25.23
CA THR A 159 -55.73 -15.17 26.68
C THR A 159 -55.13 -16.47 27.22
N THR A 160 -54.19 -16.37 28.16
CA THR A 160 -53.93 -17.19 29.38
C THR A 160 -52.42 -17.19 29.69
N THR A 161 -51.86 -17.24 30.90
CA THR A 161 -52.23 -16.92 32.29
C THR A 161 -50.89 -16.81 33.03
N THR A 162 -50.82 -15.84 33.95
CA THR A 162 -49.99 -15.67 35.16
C THR A 162 -49.02 -16.78 35.59
N THR A 163 -47.83 -16.40 36.07
CA THR A 163 -47.41 -16.57 37.50
C THR A 163 -46.21 -15.66 37.81
N ALA A 164 -46.34 -14.91 38.90
CA ALA A 164 -45.33 -14.03 39.51
C ALA A 164 -44.77 -14.68 40.78
N ALA A 165 -43.54 -14.31 41.17
CA ALA A 165 -42.96 -14.29 42.54
C ALA A 165 -41.43 -14.47 42.46
N ASN A 166 -40.55 -13.94 43.31
CA ASN A 166 -40.55 -12.85 44.28
C ASN A 166 -39.10 -12.76 44.83
N VAL A 167 -38.61 -11.54 45.06
CA VAL A 167 -37.79 -11.06 46.22
C VAL A 167 -36.58 -11.89 46.73
N SER A 168 -35.39 -11.29 46.77
CA SER A 168 -34.82 -10.74 48.01
C SER A 168 -33.40 -10.18 47.86
N ALA A 169 -33.20 -9.03 48.48
CA ALA A 169 -31.93 -8.38 48.78
C ALA A 169 -31.36 -8.90 50.10
N ALA A 170 -30.03 -8.83 50.29
CA ALA A 170 -29.42 -8.46 51.57
C ALA A 170 -27.91 -8.19 51.43
N SER A 171 -27.46 -7.30 52.30
CA SER A 171 -26.20 -6.56 52.33
C SER A 171 -25.25 -7.08 53.43
N SER A 172 -24.11 -6.39 53.57
CA SER A 172 -23.17 -6.35 54.72
C SER A 172 -22.03 -7.38 54.69
N LYS A 173 -20.81 -7.14 55.20
CA LYS A 173 -20.11 -6.01 55.84
C LYS A 173 -18.62 -6.39 55.89
N ALA A 174 -17.71 -5.42 55.80
CA ALA A 174 -16.29 -5.55 56.18
C ALA A 174 -16.12 -5.51 57.73
N PRO A 175 -14.95 -5.83 58.35
CA PRO A 175 -13.77 -4.94 58.29
C PRO A 175 -12.35 -5.53 58.51
N LYS A 176 -11.35 -4.73 58.08
CA LYS A 176 -9.99 -4.43 58.60
C LYS A 176 -9.05 -5.50 59.16
N GLY A 177 -7.81 -5.48 58.65
CA GLY A 177 -6.59 -5.84 59.36
C GLY A 177 -5.33 -5.38 58.61
N ALA A 178 -4.59 -4.43 59.18
CA ALA A 178 -3.35 -3.89 58.63
C ALA A 178 -2.13 -4.63 59.20
N LYS A 179 -1.11 -4.90 58.37
CA LYS A 179 0.25 -5.21 58.82
C LYS A 179 1.26 -4.80 57.74
N THR A 180 2.19 -3.93 58.12
CA THR A 180 3.28 -3.39 57.30
C THR A 180 4.59 -4.13 57.59
N THR A 181 5.35 -4.46 56.54
CA THR A 181 6.81 -4.72 56.54
C THR A 181 7.31 -4.71 55.07
N PRO A 182 8.62 -4.59 54.76
CA PRO A 182 9.11 -3.67 53.73
C PRO A 182 9.70 -4.37 52.47
N ALA A 183 9.80 -3.59 51.39
CA ALA A 183 10.65 -3.74 50.19
C ALA A 183 10.52 -5.02 49.33
N ALA A 184 9.96 -4.85 48.12
CA ALA A 184 10.27 -5.69 46.97
C ALA A 184 10.16 -4.84 45.70
N ALA A 185 11.18 -4.90 44.84
CA ALA A 185 11.21 -4.31 43.52
C ALA A 185 9.93 -4.68 42.75
N ALA A 186 9.34 -3.69 42.08
CA ALA A 186 8.13 -3.87 41.29
C ALA A 186 8.38 -4.91 40.19
N SER A 187 7.96 -6.15 40.44
CA SER A 187 7.78 -7.17 39.42
C SER A 187 6.83 -6.60 38.36
N ALA A 188 7.32 -6.50 37.13
CA ALA A 188 6.52 -6.09 35.97
C ALA A 188 5.21 -6.89 35.95
N PRO A 189 4.04 -6.23 35.71
CA PRO A 189 2.77 -6.92 35.67
C PRO A 189 2.80 -8.02 34.61
N LYS A 190 2.36 -9.22 35.00
CA LYS A 190 2.26 -10.39 34.13
C LYS A 190 1.28 -10.05 32.99
N ALA A 191 1.82 -9.72 31.82
CA ALA A 191 1.07 -9.36 30.63
C ALA A 191 0.35 -10.58 30.07
N SER A 192 -0.98 -10.60 30.17
CA SER A 192 -1.81 -11.59 29.46
C SER A 192 -3.13 -10.97 29.00
N GLY A 193 -3.06 -9.74 28.47
CA GLY A 193 -4.16 -9.17 27.69
C GLY A 193 -4.27 -9.84 26.32
N PRO A 194 -5.46 -9.87 25.69
CA PRO A 194 -5.60 -10.32 24.31
C PRO A 194 -4.71 -9.47 23.40
N ALA A 195 -4.05 -10.11 22.43
CA ALA A 195 -3.26 -9.43 21.42
C ALA A 195 -4.10 -8.34 20.73
N ARG A 196 -3.59 -7.11 20.67
CA ARG A 196 -4.24 -5.95 20.03
C ARG A 196 -3.36 -5.43 18.90
N SER A 197 -3.91 -4.80 17.88
CA SER A 197 -3.08 -4.07 16.89
C SER A 197 -2.47 -2.81 17.49
N VAL A 198 -1.50 -2.19 16.81
CA VAL A 198 -0.88 -0.93 17.29
C VAL A 198 -1.94 0.15 17.51
N LEU A 199 -2.83 0.33 16.53
CA LEU A 199 -3.90 1.33 16.67
C LEU A 199 -4.83 1.01 17.85
N ALA A 200 -5.12 -0.27 18.09
CA ALA A 200 -5.95 -0.70 19.22
C ALA A 200 -5.24 -0.59 20.59
N VAL A 201 -3.91 -0.52 20.63
CA VAL A 201 -3.16 -0.15 21.85
C VAL A 201 -3.36 1.33 22.18
N ILE A 202 -3.49 2.20 21.17
CA ILE A 202 -3.71 3.64 21.34
C ILE A 202 -5.18 3.94 21.71
N ASP A 203 -6.13 3.48 20.89
CA ASP A 203 -7.56 3.50 21.19
C ASP A 203 -8.21 2.30 20.47
N PRO A 204 -9.01 1.47 21.18
CA PRO A 204 -9.60 0.25 20.63
C PRO A 204 -10.38 0.40 19.32
N ASN A 205 -10.90 1.59 19.02
CA ASN A 205 -11.71 1.86 17.83
C ASN A 205 -10.91 2.46 16.66
N LEU A 206 -9.65 2.86 16.86
CA LEU A 206 -8.85 3.45 15.78
C LEU A 206 -8.61 2.45 14.65
N GLY A 207 -8.36 1.17 14.97
CA GLY A 207 -8.21 0.11 13.97
C GLY A 207 -9.47 -0.02 13.10
N ILE A 208 -10.64 -0.12 13.73
CA ILE A 208 -11.94 -0.27 13.04
C ILE A 208 -12.21 0.92 12.10
N ALA A 209 -12.04 2.14 12.61
CA ALA A 209 -12.28 3.34 11.82
C ALA A 209 -11.26 3.51 10.67
N CYS A 210 -10.01 3.09 10.88
CA CYS A 210 -8.99 3.05 9.83
C CYS A 210 -9.36 2.06 8.73
N GLU A 211 -9.77 0.83 9.10
CA GLU A 211 -10.21 -0.20 8.15
C GLU A 211 -11.43 0.25 7.33
N GLU A 212 -12.40 0.93 7.94
CA GLU A 212 -13.56 1.49 7.25
C GLU A 212 -13.14 2.52 6.19
N ILE A 213 -12.25 3.45 6.54
CA ILE A 213 -11.73 4.46 5.60
C ILE A 213 -10.94 3.79 4.48
N MET A 214 -10.10 2.81 4.79
CA MET A 214 -9.32 2.06 3.81
C MET A 214 -10.19 1.23 2.87
N ALA A 215 -11.33 0.71 3.34
CA ALA A 215 -12.32 0.06 2.48
C ALA A 215 -12.94 1.04 1.49
N LEU A 216 -13.41 2.20 1.96
CA LEU A 216 -13.96 3.25 1.10
C LEU A 216 -12.94 3.76 0.07
N ARG A 217 -11.67 3.92 0.47
CA ARG A 217 -10.58 4.31 -0.45
C ARG A 217 -10.31 3.25 -1.52
N ARG A 218 -10.40 1.95 -1.18
CA ARG A 218 -10.32 0.86 -2.16
C ARG A 218 -11.49 0.90 -3.15
N GLU A 219 -12.71 1.18 -2.67
CA GLU A 219 -13.87 1.36 -3.56
C GLU A 219 -13.69 2.55 -4.50
N ILE A 220 -13.18 3.69 -4.00
CA ILE A 220 -12.82 4.86 -4.82
C ILE A 220 -11.79 4.48 -5.90
N ALA A 221 -10.72 3.78 -5.51
CA ALA A 221 -9.68 3.35 -6.44
C ALA A 221 -10.23 2.41 -7.52
N GLN A 222 -11.11 1.47 -7.16
CA GLN A 222 -11.78 0.57 -8.10
C GLN A 222 -12.70 1.33 -9.06
N ALA A 223 -13.49 2.29 -8.56
CA ALA A 223 -14.36 3.11 -9.40
C ALA A 223 -13.55 3.95 -10.39
N ARG A 224 -12.45 4.57 -9.96
CA ARG A 224 -11.54 5.32 -10.85
C ARG A 224 -10.85 4.43 -11.88
N ALA A 225 -10.40 3.23 -11.49
CA ALA A 225 -9.83 2.26 -12.43
C ALA A 225 -10.85 1.83 -13.49
N LYS A 226 -12.11 1.60 -13.08
CA LYS A 226 -13.21 1.31 -14.01
C LYS A 226 -13.46 2.48 -14.96
N THR A 227 -13.48 3.71 -14.47
CA THR A 227 -13.60 4.91 -15.32
C THR A 227 -12.52 4.94 -16.39
N ALA A 228 -11.25 4.74 -16.01
CA ALA A 228 -10.14 4.72 -16.95
C ALA A 228 -10.26 3.60 -18.00
N GLN A 229 -10.73 2.40 -17.61
CA GLN A 229 -10.98 1.31 -18.55
C GLN A 229 -12.10 1.66 -19.55
N LEU A 230 -13.20 2.24 -19.08
CA LEU A 230 -14.31 2.65 -19.95
C LEU A 230 -13.88 3.76 -20.92
N GLU A 231 -13.01 4.67 -20.48
CA GLU A 231 -12.43 5.69 -21.36
C GLU A 231 -11.54 5.09 -22.44
N ALA A 232 -10.67 4.14 -22.08
CA ALA A 232 -9.85 3.43 -23.05
C ALA A 232 -10.71 2.69 -24.09
N GLN A 233 -11.73 1.95 -23.63
CA GLN A 233 -12.68 1.26 -24.52
C GLN A 233 -13.41 2.24 -25.44
N LYS A 234 -13.81 3.41 -24.95
CA LYS A 234 -14.51 4.43 -25.75
C LYS A 234 -13.64 4.96 -26.90
N ASP A 235 -12.33 4.94 -26.72
CA ASP A 235 -11.34 5.44 -27.66
C ASP A 235 -10.77 4.35 -28.60
N GLU A 236 -11.16 3.08 -28.41
CA GLU A 236 -10.78 1.98 -29.30
C GLU A 236 -11.33 2.16 -30.72
N LYS A 237 -10.56 1.69 -31.71
CA LYS A 237 -10.99 1.68 -33.12
C LYS A 237 -12.11 0.67 -33.31
N GLY A 238 -13.15 1.06 -34.07
CA GLY A 238 -14.28 0.18 -34.39
C GLY A 238 -15.46 0.28 -33.41
N VAL A 239 -15.34 1.04 -32.32
CA VAL A 239 -16.46 1.27 -31.39
C VAL A 239 -17.50 2.19 -32.03
N SER A 240 -18.73 1.70 -32.13
CA SER A 240 -19.85 2.39 -32.78
C SER A 240 -20.34 3.60 -31.98
N ALA A 241 -21.09 4.51 -32.62
CA ALA A 241 -21.64 5.68 -31.94
C ALA A 241 -22.57 5.31 -30.76
N SER A 242 -23.35 4.24 -30.90
CA SER A 242 -24.24 3.75 -29.82
C SER A 242 -23.45 3.14 -28.66
N GLN A 243 -22.37 2.40 -28.94
CA GLN A 243 -21.46 1.90 -27.92
C GLN A 243 -20.76 3.05 -27.18
N LYS A 244 -20.24 4.06 -27.89
CA LYS A 244 -19.64 5.26 -27.28
C LYS A 244 -20.63 6.00 -26.39
N ALA A 245 -21.90 6.11 -26.78
CA ALA A 245 -22.93 6.72 -25.96
C ALA A 245 -23.20 5.93 -24.66
N THR A 246 -23.14 4.59 -24.73
CA THR A 246 -23.28 3.72 -23.54
C THR A 246 -22.09 3.89 -22.61
N LEU A 247 -20.85 3.80 -23.13
CA LEU A 247 -19.62 3.98 -22.35
C LEU A 247 -19.57 5.35 -21.66
N ARG A 248 -20.01 6.43 -22.33
CA ARG A 248 -20.10 7.77 -21.71
C ARG A 248 -21.04 7.80 -20.50
N ARG A 249 -22.19 7.12 -20.56
CA ARG A 249 -23.12 7.05 -19.43
C ARG A 249 -22.51 6.29 -18.25
N GLU A 250 -21.82 5.19 -18.54
CA GLU A 250 -21.13 4.39 -17.51
C GLU A 250 -19.98 5.16 -16.85
N ILE A 251 -19.21 5.92 -17.63
CA ILE A 251 -18.17 6.84 -17.14
C ILE A 251 -18.78 7.85 -16.16
N THR A 252 -19.82 8.59 -16.57
CA THR A 252 -20.47 9.58 -15.71
C THR A 252 -21.06 8.95 -14.43
N ALA A 253 -21.62 7.74 -14.53
CA ALA A 253 -22.11 7.03 -13.35
C ALA A 253 -20.98 6.64 -12.39
N SER A 254 -19.84 6.19 -12.92
CA SER A 254 -18.65 5.83 -12.13
C SER A 254 -17.99 7.05 -11.46
N GLU A 255 -17.92 8.18 -12.16
CA GLU A 255 -17.43 9.47 -11.62
C GLU A 255 -18.34 10.00 -10.50
N LYS A 256 -19.66 9.89 -10.68
CA LYS A 256 -20.63 10.24 -9.64
C LYS A 256 -20.45 9.37 -8.39
N ALA A 257 -20.34 8.05 -8.56
CA ALA A 257 -20.10 7.13 -7.44
C ALA A 257 -18.79 7.45 -6.70
N THR A 258 -17.73 7.78 -7.44
CA THR A 258 -16.44 8.23 -6.87
C THR A 258 -16.63 9.47 -5.99
N SER A 259 -17.33 10.49 -6.50
CA SER A 259 -17.58 11.74 -5.77
C SER A 259 -18.41 11.51 -4.50
N GLU A 260 -19.42 10.64 -4.55
CA GLU A 260 -20.23 10.27 -3.39
C GLU A 260 -19.42 9.53 -2.31
N LEU A 261 -18.48 8.67 -2.71
CA LEU A 261 -17.57 7.99 -1.78
C LEU A 261 -16.57 8.95 -1.13
N GLU A 262 -15.98 9.87 -1.90
CA GLU A 262 -15.06 10.90 -1.38
C GLU A 262 -15.73 11.81 -0.34
N ALA A 263 -16.99 12.17 -0.58
CA ALA A 263 -17.80 12.94 0.37
C ALA A 263 -18.04 12.19 1.69
N LYS A 264 -18.07 10.85 1.68
CA LYS A 264 -18.18 10.01 2.89
C LYS A 264 -16.84 9.86 3.62
N VAL A 265 -15.73 9.75 2.89
CA VAL A 265 -14.39 9.54 3.46
C VAL A 265 -13.91 10.76 4.24
N SER A 266 -14.06 11.96 3.67
CA SER A 266 -13.51 13.19 4.24
C SER A 266 -13.88 13.47 5.71
N PRO A 267 -15.18 13.44 6.12
CA PRO A 267 -15.56 13.65 7.52
C PRO A 267 -15.04 12.54 8.43
N LYS A 268 -15.08 11.28 8.00
CA LYS A 268 -14.58 10.12 8.78
C LYS A 268 -13.08 10.22 9.01
N GLN A 269 -12.31 10.62 8.00
CA GLN A 269 -10.88 10.85 8.14
C GLN A 269 -10.60 11.96 9.15
N LYS A 270 -11.29 13.10 9.06
CA LYS A 270 -11.09 14.20 10.01
C LYS A 270 -11.38 13.77 11.45
N GLU A 271 -12.45 13.01 11.67
CA GLU A 271 -12.80 12.44 12.97
C GLU A 271 -11.71 11.48 13.46
N LEU A 272 -11.28 10.54 12.62
CA LEU A 272 -10.22 9.58 12.94
C LEU A 272 -8.92 10.29 13.33
N LEU A 273 -8.46 11.26 12.55
CA LEU A 273 -7.21 11.99 12.81
C LEU A 273 -7.28 12.77 14.12
N THR A 274 -8.42 13.42 14.40
CA THR A 274 -8.65 14.13 15.67
C THR A 274 -8.62 13.17 16.85
N ARG A 275 -9.25 12.01 16.71
CA ARG A 275 -9.28 10.95 17.72
C ARG A 275 -7.90 10.35 17.95
N ALA A 276 -7.17 10.06 16.88
CA ALA A 276 -5.82 9.50 16.92
C ALA A 276 -4.86 10.45 17.65
N LYS A 277 -4.91 11.75 17.33
CA LYS A 277 -4.14 12.78 18.02
C LYS A 277 -4.50 12.89 19.50
N THR A 278 -5.79 12.93 19.84
CA THR A 278 -6.23 13.06 21.24
C THR A 278 -5.85 11.82 22.06
N SER A 279 -6.13 10.63 21.53
CA SER A 279 -5.94 9.36 22.26
C SER A 279 -4.47 9.02 22.46
N SER A 280 -3.63 9.33 21.48
CA SER A 280 -2.18 9.09 21.56
C SER A 280 -1.47 9.91 22.63
N GLY A 281 -2.03 11.05 23.05
CA GLY A 281 -1.52 11.80 24.19
C GLY A 281 -1.74 11.10 25.55
N ASN A 282 -2.70 10.18 25.62
CA ASN A 282 -3.01 9.46 26.85
C ASN A 282 -2.29 8.10 26.95
N VAL A 283 -1.45 7.75 25.96
CA VAL A 283 -0.73 6.48 25.94
C VAL A 283 0.35 6.48 27.03
N PRO A 284 0.40 5.47 27.92
CA PRO A 284 1.41 5.39 28.96
C PRO A 284 2.84 5.42 28.39
N PRO A 285 3.81 6.07 29.06
CA PRO A 285 5.17 6.27 28.54
C PRO A 285 5.84 5.01 27.98
N ILE A 286 5.69 3.88 28.69
CA ILE A 286 6.29 2.59 28.28
C ILE A 286 5.82 2.12 26.89
N TYR A 287 4.55 2.32 26.56
CA TYR A 287 4.00 1.99 25.24
C TYR A 287 4.28 3.08 24.23
N ARG A 288 4.18 4.34 24.66
CA ARG A 288 4.39 5.53 23.85
C ARG A 288 5.78 5.55 23.22
N ASP A 289 6.82 5.26 23.99
CA ASP A 289 8.20 5.38 23.50
C ASP A 289 8.55 4.27 22.48
N ARG A 290 8.04 3.05 22.70
CA ARG A 290 8.20 1.92 21.78
C ARG A 290 7.39 2.07 20.49
N ILE A 291 6.10 2.38 20.62
CA ILE A 291 5.22 2.60 19.47
C ILE A 291 5.67 3.85 18.70
N GLY A 292 6.04 4.93 19.40
CA GLY A 292 6.50 6.17 18.80
C GLY A 292 7.73 5.97 17.93
N SER A 293 8.69 5.14 18.35
CA SER A 293 9.90 4.87 17.57
C SER A 293 9.57 4.12 16.28
N MET A 294 8.71 3.11 16.37
CA MET A 294 8.19 2.39 15.22
C MET A 294 7.44 3.31 14.24
N LEU A 295 6.59 4.21 14.75
CA LEU A 295 5.83 5.15 13.93
C LEU A 295 6.74 6.13 13.16
N VAL A 296 7.86 6.56 13.76
CA VAL A 296 8.87 7.36 13.03
C VAL A 296 9.46 6.58 11.86
N ASN A 297 9.76 5.28 12.05
CA ASN A 297 10.27 4.43 10.97
C ASN A 297 9.24 4.23 9.85
N LEU A 298 7.97 3.96 10.21
CA LEU A 298 6.90 3.83 9.22
C LEU A 298 6.65 5.15 8.48
N ARG A 299 6.74 6.30 9.18
CA ARG A 299 6.62 7.61 8.54
C ARG A 299 7.69 7.83 7.46
N GLN A 300 8.93 7.39 7.72
CA GLN A 300 10.02 7.43 6.75
C GLN A 300 9.76 6.48 5.57
N ALA A 301 9.28 5.26 5.84
CA ALA A 301 8.91 4.31 4.79
C ALA A 301 7.81 4.86 3.85
N ILE A 302 6.80 5.54 4.43
CA ILE A 302 5.74 6.24 3.68
C ILE A 302 6.32 7.35 2.80
N ASP A 303 7.27 8.15 3.32
CA ASP A 303 7.94 9.19 2.53
C ASP A 303 8.74 8.62 1.36
N ASP A 304 9.52 7.57 1.60
CA ASP A 304 10.30 6.91 0.56
C ASP A 304 9.41 6.25 -0.49
N ALA A 305 8.28 5.66 -0.08
CA ALA A 305 7.25 5.15 -0.98
C ALA A 305 6.61 6.27 -1.81
N ASN A 306 6.31 7.43 -1.21
CA ASN A 306 5.80 8.59 -1.92
C ASN A 306 6.78 9.10 -2.99
N ILE A 307 8.09 9.12 -2.68
CA ILE A 307 9.14 9.48 -3.63
C ILE A 307 9.19 8.47 -4.78
N ALA A 308 9.17 7.17 -4.48
CA ALA A 308 9.17 6.12 -5.50
C ALA A 308 7.94 6.20 -6.42
N ASN A 309 6.75 6.40 -5.84
CA ASN A 309 5.49 6.52 -6.56
C ASN A 309 5.47 7.76 -7.47
N GLY A 310 5.92 8.92 -6.96
CA GLY A 310 6.06 10.13 -7.76
C GLY A 310 7.12 10.02 -8.86
N ALA A 311 8.26 9.37 -8.58
CA ALA A 311 9.28 9.10 -9.58
C ALA A 311 8.76 8.19 -10.70
N ALA A 312 7.94 7.19 -10.37
CA ALA A 312 7.26 6.37 -11.37
C ALA A 312 6.31 7.23 -12.23
N ALA A 313 5.50 8.09 -11.62
CA ALA A 313 4.57 9.00 -12.30
C ALA A 313 5.29 9.91 -13.31
N VAL A 314 6.37 10.58 -12.87
CA VAL A 314 7.16 11.50 -13.68
C VAL A 314 7.82 10.78 -14.85
N ARG A 315 8.37 9.59 -14.60
CA ARG A 315 9.14 8.84 -15.60
C ARG A 315 8.25 8.09 -16.59
N TYR A 316 7.01 7.75 -16.22
CA TYR A 316 6.11 6.92 -17.01
C TYR A 316 5.97 7.37 -18.47
N PRO A 317 5.63 8.63 -18.80
CA PRO A 317 5.46 9.06 -20.20
C PRO A 317 6.72 8.87 -21.04
N LEU A 318 7.90 9.03 -20.42
CA LEU A 318 9.20 8.88 -21.08
C LEU A 318 9.63 7.42 -21.24
N ALA A 319 9.06 6.51 -20.44
CA ALA A 319 9.35 5.09 -20.47
C ALA A 319 8.42 4.30 -21.38
N ILE A 320 7.26 4.83 -21.80
CA ILE A 320 6.30 4.16 -22.68
C ILE A 320 6.96 3.54 -23.93
N PRO A 321 7.86 4.23 -24.66
CA PRO A 321 8.50 3.65 -25.84
C PRO A 321 9.33 2.39 -25.54
N SER A 322 9.80 2.22 -24.29
CA SER A 322 10.56 1.05 -23.85
C SER A 322 9.67 -0.12 -23.43
N LEU A 323 8.34 0.01 -23.48
CA LEU A 323 7.40 -1.03 -23.07
C LEU A 323 7.65 -2.37 -23.78
N PRO A 324 7.80 -2.45 -25.13
CA PRO A 324 8.04 -3.72 -25.81
C PRO A 324 9.31 -4.43 -25.35
N ASP A 325 10.40 -3.69 -25.18
CA ASP A 325 11.69 -4.25 -24.74
C ASP A 325 11.67 -4.61 -23.25
N SER A 326 10.94 -3.83 -22.43
CA SER A 326 10.69 -4.16 -21.03
C SER A 326 9.87 -5.44 -20.90
N THR A 327 8.84 -5.64 -21.74
CA THR A 327 8.07 -6.90 -21.77
C THR A 327 8.99 -8.08 -22.08
N LYS A 328 9.86 -7.96 -23.09
CA LYS A 328 10.85 -9.00 -23.42
C LYS A 328 11.79 -9.29 -22.26
N ALA A 329 12.24 -8.27 -21.54
CA ALA A 329 13.13 -8.42 -20.38
C ALA A 329 12.43 -9.07 -19.17
N MET A 330 11.11 -8.92 -19.03
CA MET A 330 10.34 -9.52 -17.94
C MET A 330 10.01 -11.00 -18.17
N VAL A 331 9.88 -11.45 -19.42
CA VAL A 331 9.55 -12.86 -19.73
C VAL A 331 10.53 -13.86 -19.09
N PRO A 332 11.87 -13.70 -19.19
CA PRO A 332 12.83 -14.55 -18.50
C PRO A 332 12.61 -14.60 -16.98
N VAL A 333 12.25 -13.47 -16.37
CA VAL A 333 11.95 -13.40 -14.94
C VAL A 333 10.73 -14.27 -14.60
N PHE A 334 9.63 -14.11 -15.37
CA PHE A 334 8.42 -14.90 -15.14
C PHE A 334 8.61 -16.40 -15.37
N VAL A 335 9.35 -16.80 -16.40
CA VAL A 335 9.67 -18.22 -16.64
C VAL A 335 10.44 -18.79 -15.44
N ALA A 336 11.48 -18.10 -14.98
CA ALA A 336 12.26 -18.56 -13.84
C ALA A 336 11.43 -18.67 -12.56
N ASP A 337 10.58 -17.67 -12.29
CA ASP A 337 9.72 -17.67 -11.10
C ASP A 337 8.69 -18.81 -11.16
N ILE A 338 8.03 -19.04 -12.30
CA ILE A 338 7.07 -20.14 -12.48
C ILE A 338 7.74 -21.49 -12.22
N VAL A 339 8.92 -21.72 -12.81
CA VAL A 339 9.64 -22.99 -12.65
C VAL A 339 10.13 -23.15 -11.20
N GLU A 340 10.67 -22.11 -10.59
CA GLU A 340 11.11 -22.15 -9.19
C GLU A 340 9.94 -22.43 -8.23
N GLU A 341 8.81 -21.77 -8.42
CA GLU A 341 7.60 -21.97 -7.60
C GLU A 341 7.07 -23.41 -7.69
N GLN A 342 7.14 -24.03 -8.87
CA GLN A 342 6.57 -25.36 -9.10
C GLN A 342 7.55 -26.52 -8.88
N THR A 343 8.86 -26.26 -8.94
CA THR A 343 9.89 -27.30 -8.81
C THR A 343 10.78 -27.14 -7.59
N GLY A 344 10.77 -25.97 -6.95
CA GLY A 344 11.69 -25.59 -5.89
C GLY A 344 13.12 -25.26 -6.37
N LYS A 345 13.36 -25.25 -7.70
CA LYS A 345 14.67 -24.96 -8.29
C LYS A 345 14.53 -23.90 -9.38
N ARG A 346 15.33 -22.85 -9.30
CA ARG A 346 15.39 -21.82 -10.35
C ARG A 346 16.11 -22.38 -11.59
N PRO A 347 15.52 -22.29 -12.80
CA PRO A 347 16.12 -22.84 -14.01
C PRO A 347 17.33 -22.03 -14.48
N SER A 348 18.18 -22.65 -15.29
CA SER A 348 19.13 -21.90 -16.10
C SER A 348 18.36 -21.25 -17.25
N LEU A 349 18.65 -19.98 -17.54
CA LEU A 349 18.11 -19.28 -18.71
C LEU A 349 19.18 -19.05 -19.78
N GLN A 350 20.28 -19.80 -19.71
CA GLN A 350 21.36 -19.69 -20.68
C GLN A 350 20.86 -20.12 -22.07
N GLY A 351 20.90 -19.21 -23.04
CA GLY A 351 20.40 -19.45 -24.40
C GLY A 351 18.89 -19.30 -24.57
N PHE A 352 18.16 -18.94 -23.51
CA PHE A 352 16.73 -18.65 -23.59
C PHE A 352 16.46 -17.38 -24.40
N GLN A 353 15.64 -17.48 -25.45
CA GLN A 353 15.33 -16.39 -26.37
C GLN A 353 13.81 -16.31 -26.63
N PRO A 354 13.05 -15.63 -25.76
CA PRO A 354 11.61 -15.52 -25.94
C PRO A 354 11.25 -14.60 -27.12
N GLY A 355 10.31 -15.03 -27.94
CA GLY A 355 9.66 -14.18 -28.92
C GLY A 355 8.48 -13.45 -28.28
N VAL A 356 8.53 -12.12 -28.22
CA VAL A 356 7.44 -11.30 -27.67
C VAL A 356 7.05 -10.24 -28.69
N SER A 357 5.74 -10.15 -28.98
CA SER A 357 5.16 -9.03 -29.73
C SER A 357 3.94 -8.49 -29.03
N LEU A 358 3.74 -7.18 -29.09
CA LEU A 358 2.57 -6.49 -28.55
C LEU A 358 1.69 -6.01 -29.70
N ASP A 359 0.41 -6.34 -29.65
CA ASP A 359 -0.60 -5.91 -30.62
C ASP A 359 -1.80 -5.33 -29.86
N GLY A 360 -1.91 -4.00 -29.84
CA GLY A 360 -3.00 -3.30 -29.14
C GLY A 360 -3.12 -3.60 -27.64
N GLY A 361 -2.03 -3.99 -26.97
CA GLY A 361 -2.02 -4.43 -25.56
C GLY A 361 -2.08 -5.95 -25.37
N SER A 362 -2.40 -6.71 -26.42
CA SER A 362 -2.34 -8.17 -26.41
C SER A 362 -0.89 -8.64 -26.57
N VAL A 363 -0.48 -9.57 -25.70
CA VAL A 363 0.84 -10.20 -25.75
C VAL A 363 0.76 -11.44 -26.62
N LYS A 364 1.65 -11.58 -27.61
CA LYS A 364 1.97 -12.88 -28.24
C LYS A 364 3.34 -13.31 -27.76
N LEU A 365 3.44 -14.57 -27.35
CA LEU A 365 4.61 -15.12 -26.67
C LEU A 365 5.01 -16.48 -27.29
N THR A 366 6.31 -16.66 -27.54
CA THR A 366 6.92 -17.96 -27.82
C THR A 366 8.12 -18.16 -26.90
N LEU A 367 8.23 -19.35 -26.30
CA LEU A 367 9.34 -19.72 -25.41
C LEU A 367 10.33 -20.62 -26.18
N ASN A 368 11.44 -20.04 -26.66
CA ASN A 368 12.48 -20.81 -27.36
C ASN A 368 13.72 -20.96 -26.47
N GLY A 369 14.38 -22.12 -26.55
CA GLY A 369 15.64 -22.37 -25.85
C GLY A 369 15.51 -22.83 -24.40
N LEU A 370 14.33 -23.30 -23.96
CA LEU A 370 14.18 -24.00 -22.68
C LEU A 370 14.40 -25.50 -22.88
N SER A 371 15.31 -26.09 -22.11
CA SER A 371 15.52 -27.54 -22.10
C SER A 371 14.53 -28.25 -21.18
N GLN A 372 14.29 -29.55 -21.39
CA GLN A 372 13.46 -30.34 -20.48
C GLN A 372 14.07 -30.43 -19.08
N ASP A 373 15.40 -30.41 -18.99
CA ASP A 373 16.13 -30.43 -17.70
C ASP A 373 15.90 -29.14 -16.89
N ASP A 374 15.78 -28.00 -17.56
CA ASP A 374 15.46 -26.71 -16.91
C ASP A 374 14.02 -26.70 -16.38
N LEU A 375 13.09 -27.34 -17.09
CA LEU A 375 11.66 -27.38 -16.72
C LEU A 375 11.33 -28.46 -15.69
N GLY A 376 12.20 -29.45 -15.51
CA GLY A 376 11.94 -30.61 -14.68
C GLY A 376 10.72 -31.40 -15.19
N LYS A 377 9.68 -31.52 -14.35
CA LYS A 377 8.44 -32.25 -14.69
C LYS A 377 7.39 -31.38 -15.39
N LEU A 378 7.66 -30.10 -15.58
CA LEU A 378 6.71 -29.17 -16.19
C LEU A 378 6.66 -29.36 -17.70
N SER A 379 5.47 -29.28 -18.27
CA SER A 379 5.33 -29.22 -19.73
C SER A 379 5.59 -27.80 -20.24
N VAL A 380 6.18 -27.70 -21.43
CA VAL A 380 6.39 -26.41 -22.12
C VAL A 380 5.08 -25.65 -22.27
N GLY A 381 3.96 -26.34 -22.52
CA GLY A 381 2.63 -25.74 -22.65
C GLY A 381 2.15 -25.07 -21.36
N GLN A 382 2.32 -25.72 -20.20
CA GLN A 382 1.95 -25.14 -18.90
C GLN A 382 2.77 -23.89 -18.58
N VAL A 383 4.09 -23.96 -18.79
CA VAL A 383 5.00 -22.84 -18.54
C VAL A 383 4.70 -21.69 -19.50
N THR A 384 4.45 -21.99 -20.78
CA THR A 384 4.07 -20.98 -21.79
C THR A 384 2.76 -20.28 -21.42
N GLY A 385 1.72 -21.04 -21.05
CA GLY A 385 0.43 -20.47 -20.65
C GLY A 385 0.55 -19.54 -19.45
N GLN A 386 1.19 -19.99 -18.36
CA GLN A 386 1.37 -19.15 -17.17
C GLN A 386 2.29 -17.94 -17.44
N THR A 387 3.31 -18.10 -18.29
CA THR A 387 4.18 -16.97 -18.66
C THR A 387 3.40 -15.94 -19.47
N LEU A 388 2.52 -16.38 -20.37
CA LEU A 388 1.63 -15.50 -21.13
C LEU A 388 0.72 -14.71 -20.18
N ASP A 389 0.07 -15.40 -19.23
CA ASP A 389 -0.84 -14.77 -18.26
C ASP A 389 -0.11 -13.73 -17.40
N ARG A 390 1.06 -14.06 -16.85
CA ARG A 390 1.88 -13.12 -16.06
C ARG A 390 2.36 -11.93 -16.90
N THR A 391 2.71 -12.19 -18.16
CA THR A 391 3.15 -11.12 -19.09
C THR A 391 2.00 -10.19 -19.46
N GLN A 392 0.80 -10.74 -19.73
CA GLN A 392 -0.40 -9.94 -19.97
C GLN A 392 -0.78 -9.11 -18.75
N ALA A 393 -0.75 -9.70 -17.55
CA ALA A 393 -1.00 -8.99 -16.31
C ALA A 393 0.00 -7.85 -16.10
N TRP A 394 1.30 -8.08 -16.34
CA TRP A 394 2.33 -7.05 -16.24
C TRP A 394 2.15 -5.93 -17.27
N VAL A 395 1.82 -6.25 -18.53
CA VAL A 395 1.55 -5.23 -19.56
C VAL A 395 0.31 -4.42 -19.19
N GLY A 396 -0.76 -5.06 -18.73
CA GLY A 396 -1.96 -4.38 -18.25
C GLY A 396 -1.65 -3.46 -17.07
N ARG A 397 -0.82 -3.92 -16.12
CA ARG A 397 -0.33 -3.12 -15.00
C ARG A 397 0.50 -1.92 -15.46
N ALA A 398 1.40 -2.11 -16.44
CA ALA A 398 2.21 -1.05 -17.00
C ALA A 398 1.34 0.02 -17.70
N LEU A 399 0.37 -0.39 -18.51
CA LEU A 399 -0.55 0.53 -19.18
C LEU A 399 -1.47 1.27 -18.19
N GLY A 400 -1.89 0.59 -17.11
CA GLY A 400 -2.71 1.14 -16.03
C GLY A 400 -1.93 1.83 -14.91
N LEU A 401 -0.63 2.11 -15.11
CA LEU A 401 0.26 2.52 -14.02
C LEU A 401 -0.18 3.81 -13.34
N LEU A 402 -0.54 4.84 -14.10
CA LEU A 402 -0.94 6.14 -13.54
C LEU A 402 -2.17 6.04 -12.63
N GLY A 403 -3.14 5.19 -12.97
CA GLY A 403 -4.29 4.93 -12.12
C GLY A 403 -3.88 4.32 -10.77
N THR A 404 -2.96 3.34 -10.81
CA THR A 404 -2.41 2.74 -9.58
C THR A 404 -1.60 3.75 -8.77
N VAL A 405 -0.76 4.54 -9.42
CA VAL A 405 0.04 5.60 -8.77
C VAL A 405 -0.87 6.57 -8.02
N GLY A 406 -1.98 6.99 -8.64
CA GLY A 406 -2.98 7.84 -7.99
C GLY A 406 -3.59 7.20 -6.75
N ALA A 407 -4.06 5.94 -6.86
CA ALA A 407 -4.64 5.22 -5.72
C ALA A 407 -3.63 4.99 -4.57
N THR A 408 -2.38 4.68 -4.92
CA THR A 408 -1.29 4.49 -3.96
C THR A 408 -0.96 5.79 -3.25
N LYS A 409 -0.92 6.92 -3.98
CA LYS A 409 -0.66 8.25 -3.41
C LYS A 409 -1.72 8.63 -2.38
N ASP A 410 -2.99 8.46 -2.72
CA ASP A 410 -4.11 8.78 -1.82
C ASP A 410 -4.05 7.96 -0.52
N THR A 411 -3.57 6.72 -0.60
CA THR A 411 -3.38 5.84 0.56
C THR A 411 -2.18 6.27 1.40
N LEU A 412 -1.03 6.54 0.76
CA LEU A 412 0.18 6.99 1.44
C LEU A 412 -0.03 8.33 2.16
N ASP A 413 -0.78 9.26 1.56
CA ASP A 413 -1.12 10.54 2.19
C ASP A 413 -1.97 10.34 3.46
N PHE A 414 -2.99 9.48 3.38
CA PHE A 414 -3.80 9.16 4.54
C PHE A 414 -2.98 8.50 5.66
N GLN A 415 -2.10 7.57 5.31
CA GLN A 415 -1.21 6.93 6.28
C GLN A 415 -0.25 7.95 6.91
N ALA A 416 0.32 8.86 6.12
CA ALA A 416 1.17 9.94 6.62
C ALA A 416 0.41 10.82 7.62
N ASP A 417 -0.79 11.29 7.26
CA ASP A 417 -1.65 12.10 8.14
C ASP A 417 -1.97 11.38 9.45
N LEU A 418 -2.30 10.09 9.39
CA LEU A 418 -2.61 9.27 10.57
C LEU A 418 -1.41 9.13 11.49
N VAL A 419 -0.25 8.79 10.94
CA VAL A 419 1.00 8.64 11.70
C VAL A 419 1.42 9.99 12.29
N ASP A 420 1.32 11.08 11.54
CA ASP A 420 1.65 12.43 11.99
C ASP A 420 0.69 12.91 13.10
N ALA A 421 -0.60 12.60 13.00
CA ALA A 421 -1.58 12.89 14.05
C ALA A 421 -1.24 12.16 15.36
N ILE A 422 -0.90 10.86 15.29
CA ILE A 422 -0.50 10.08 16.46
C ILE A 422 0.79 10.62 17.08
N LEU A 423 1.84 10.82 16.27
CA LEU A 423 3.12 11.36 16.73
C LEU A 423 2.95 12.76 17.34
N SER A 424 2.06 13.59 16.79
CA SER A 424 1.73 14.91 17.35
C SER A 424 1.12 14.81 18.75
N GLY A 425 0.18 13.89 18.97
CA GLY A 425 -0.42 13.66 20.29
C GLY A 425 0.58 13.12 21.31
N MET A 426 1.44 12.19 20.91
CA MET A 426 2.52 11.67 21.76
C MET A 426 3.50 12.79 22.16
N LYS A 427 3.93 13.63 21.20
CA LYS A 427 4.84 14.77 21.45
C LYS A 427 4.24 15.78 22.43
N ALA A 428 2.95 16.06 22.31
CA ALA A 428 2.25 16.93 23.27
C ALA A 428 2.27 16.39 24.71
N SER A 429 2.56 15.09 24.88
CA SER A 429 2.61 14.40 26.17
C SER A 429 4.06 14.06 26.59
N GLY A 430 5.04 14.73 25.99
CA GLY A 430 6.46 14.61 26.37
C GLY A 430 7.25 13.53 25.64
N TYR A 431 6.71 12.92 24.58
CA TYR A 431 7.50 12.02 23.74
C TYR A 431 8.56 12.78 22.93
N ALA A 432 9.82 12.34 23.03
CA ALA A 432 10.91 12.80 22.20
C ALA A 432 11.14 11.82 21.03
N ALA A 433 10.71 12.21 19.83
CA ALA A 433 10.87 11.38 18.65
C ALA A 433 12.36 11.18 18.29
N PRO A 434 12.82 9.95 18.03
CA PRO A 434 14.16 9.73 17.52
C PRO A 434 14.30 10.28 16.10
N ALA A 435 15.53 10.37 15.61
CA ALA A 435 15.79 10.67 14.22
C ALA A 435 15.23 9.54 13.32
N PRO A 436 14.63 9.87 12.16
CA PRO A 436 14.23 8.86 11.18
C PRO A 436 15.42 8.02 10.69
N PRO A 437 15.20 6.75 10.34
CA PRO A 437 16.25 5.91 9.79
C PRO A 437 16.68 6.47 8.43
N VAL A 438 17.99 6.66 8.24
CA VAL A 438 18.54 7.10 6.96
C VAL A 438 19.00 5.87 6.19
N LEU A 439 18.27 5.53 5.13
CA LEU A 439 18.70 4.49 4.22
C LEU A 439 19.86 5.01 3.35
N PRO A 440 20.88 4.17 3.09
CA PRO A 440 21.94 4.54 2.17
C PRO A 440 21.35 4.87 0.80
N GLU A 441 21.67 6.05 0.26
CA GLU A 441 21.33 6.36 -1.13
C GLU A 441 22.22 5.54 -2.05
N ALA A 442 21.63 4.99 -3.12
CA ALA A 442 22.46 4.43 -4.17
C ALA A 442 23.22 5.60 -4.85
N PRO A 443 24.56 5.55 -4.98
CA PRO A 443 25.31 6.47 -5.83
C PRO A 443 24.61 6.68 -7.16
N ALA A 444 24.61 7.93 -7.61
CA ALA A 444 24.07 8.28 -8.90
C ALA A 444 24.73 7.39 -9.99
N PRO A 445 24.00 7.02 -11.04
CA PRO A 445 24.54 6.24 -12.15
C PRO A 445 25.80 6.92 -12.71
N GLY A 446 26.92 6.20 -12.76
CA GLY A 446 28.21 6.74 -13.21
C GLY A 446 29.07 7.42 -12.14
N ALA A 447 28.58 7.59 -10.91
CA ALA A 447 29.43 7.98 -9.79
C ALA A 447 30.33 6.78 -9.41
N THR A 448 31.65 6.98 -9.42
CA THR A 448 32.58 6.00 -8.86
C THR A 448 32.21 5.75 -7.40
N PRO A 449 32.01 4.49 -6.96
CA PRO A 449 31.68 4.20 -5.58
C PRO A 449 32.82 4.71 -4.69
N THR A 450 32.52 5.67 -3.82
CA THR A 450 33.45 6.08 -2.78
C THR A 450 33.66 4.87 -1.85
N PRO A 451 34.91 4.44 -1.61
CA PRO A 451 35.15 3.32 -0.70
C PRO A 451 34.54 3.63 0.67
N ALA A 452 33.80 2.68 1.22
CA ALA A 452 33.19 2.82 2.53
C ALA A 452 34.29 2.98 3.58
N SER A 453 34.29 4.14 4.26
CA SER A 453 35.16 4.45 5.39
C SER A 453 34.74 3.72 6.65
#